data_AF-A0AA86VEV5-F1
#
_entry.id   AF-A0AA86VEV5-F1
#
_cell.length_a   1.000
_cell.length_b   1.000
_cell.length_c   1.000
_cell.angle_alpha   90.00
_cell.angle_beta   90.00
_cell.angle_gamma   90.00
#
_symmetry.space_group_name_H-M   'P 1'
#
loop_
_entity.id
_entity.type
_entity.pdbx_description
1 polymer ?
#
loop_
_entity_poly.entity_id
_entity_poly.type
_entity_poly.pdbx_seq_one_letter_code
_entity_poly.pdbx_strand_id
1 'polypeptide(L)'
;METGSRWWCMMVFTIISVPIIAISLFLGATVKEVDSTEAVTGLLRTDSRWIVGQDGRRVKLACVNWVSHLEVAVAEGLSKKPVDEISKGIKSMGFNCVRLTWPTLLATNDSLASLTVRSSFLRFGLLESVAGVQTNNPSIVDLPLLQAFQASQLIIISYLIPLLPND
;
A
#
# COMPACT_ATOMS: atom_id res chain seq x y z
N MET A 1 58.20 -1.12 35.02
CA MET A 1 56.91 -0.50 34.68
C MET A 1 56.84 -0.35 33.17
N GLU A 2 55.73 -0.81 32.59
CA GLU A 2 55.18 -0.44 31.27
C GLU A 2 55.92 -0.83 29.97
N THR A 3 55.99 -2.12 29.66
CA THR A 3 56.18 -2.58 28.25
C THR A 3 55.33 -3.81 27.88
N GLY A 4 54.23 -4.08 28.59
CA GLY A 4 53.35 -5.23 28.31
C GLY A 4 52.00 -4.90 27.66
N SER A 5 51.55 -3.64 27.71
CA SER A 5 50.16 -3.28 27.35
C SER A 5 49.97 -2.81 25.90
N ARG A 6 51.06 -2.43 25.20
CA ARG A 6 50.99 -1.87 23.83
C ARG A 6 50.77 -2.92 22.74
N TRP A 7 51.19 -4.17 22.96
CA TRP A 7 51.06 -5.25 21.97
C TRP A 7 49.69 -5.93 22.02
N TRP A 8 49.03 -5.92 23.18
CA TRP A 8 47.66 -6.43 23.32
C TRP A 8 46.64 -5.57 22.57
N CYS A 9 46.75 -4.24 22.60
CA CYS A 9 45.87 -3.38 21.82
C CYS A 9 46.04 -3.60 20.30
N MET A 10 47.27 -3.70 19.79
CA MET A 10 47.50 -3.89 18.33
C MET A 10 47.02 -5.25 17.81
N MET A 11 47.12 -6.32 18.60
CA MET A 11 46.57 -7.64 18.21
C MET A 11 45.04 -7.68 18.26
N VAL A 12 44.41 -7.00 19.23
CA VAL A 12 42.95 -6.95 19.33
C VAL A 12 42.33 -6.14 18.17
N PHE A 13 42.96 -5.04 17.75
CA PHE A 13 42.48 -4.24 16.60
C PHE A 13 42.61 -4.95 15.23
N THR A 14 43.53 -5.91 15.08
CA THR A 14 43.71 -6.67 13.83
C THR A 14 42.78 -7.88 13.74
N ILE A 15 42.38 -8.49 14.87
CA ILE A 15 41.47 -9.64 14.88
C ILE A 15 39.99 -9.21 14.67
N ILE A 16 39.65 -7.97 15.04
CA ILE A 16 38.26 -7.45 14.90
C ILE A 16 38.02 -6.82 13.51
N SER A 17 39.06 -6.44 12.76
CA SER A 17 38.91 -5.78 11.45
C SER A 17 38.80 -6.75 10.26
N VAL A 18 39.33 -7.97 10.37
CA VAL A 18 39.27 -9.00 9.31
C VAL A 18 37.86 -9.58 9.07
N PRO A 19 36.99 -9.82 10.09
CA PRO A 19 35.64 -10.32 9.85
C PRO A 19 34.71 -9.26 9.25
N ILE A 20 34.96 -7.98 9.50
CA ILE A 20 34.10 -6.87 9.05
C ILE A 20 34.21 -6.68 7.52
N ILE A 21 35.40 -6.89 6.95
CA ILE A 21 35.61 -6.80 5.49
C ILE A 21 35.03 -8.04 4.78
N ALA A 22 35.10 -9.22 5.39
CA ALA A 22 34.53 -10.45 4.83
C ALA A 22 32.98 -10.47 4.86
N ILE A 23 32.36 -9.89 5.90
CA ILE A 23 30.89 -9.74 5.98
C ILE A 23 30.38 -8.72 4.94
N SER A 24 31.20 -7.70 4.62
CA SER A 24 30.86 -6.69 3.60
C SER A 24 30.88 -7.23 2.16
N LEU A 25 31.51 -8.39 1.92
CA LEU A 25 31.57 -9.05 0.61
C LEU A 25 30.45 -10.10 0.38
N PHE A 26 29.74 -10.52 1.43
CA PHE A 26 28.63 -11.48 1.34
C PHE A 26 27.23 -10.85 1.40
N LEU A 27 27.13 -9.53 1.62
CA LEU A 27 25.89 -8.78 1.46
C LEU A 27 25.77 -8.15 0.07
N GLY A 28 26.28 -8.83 -0.95
CA GLY A 28 25.84 -8.65 -2.33
C GLY A 28 24.46 -9.31 -2.54
N ALA A 29 23.49 -9.00 -1.67
CA ALA A 29 22.10 -9.25 -2.01
C ALA A 29 21.85 -8.44 -3.28
N THR A 30 21.60 -9.14 -4.38
CA THR A 30 21.20 -8.54 -5.64
C THR A 30 20.09 -7.54 -5.34
N VAL A 31 20.40 -6.26 -5.35
CA VAL A 31 19.39 -5.23 -5.53
C VAL A 31 18.82 -5.55 -6.89
N LYS A 32 17.67 -6.24 -6.91
CA LYS A 32 16.84 -6.24 -8.10
C LYS A 32 16.56 -4.76 -8.33
N GLU A 33 17.20 -4.22 -9.34
CA GLU A 33 16.78 -2.99 -9.98
C GLU A 33 15.27 -3.14 -10.15
N VAL A 34 14.51 -2.39 -9.35
CA VAL A 34 13.08 -2.26 -9.58
C VAL A 34 13.04 -1.56 -10.93
N ASP A 35 12.78 -2.34 -11.95
CA ASP A 35 12.48 -1.85 -13.27
C ASP A 35 11.28 -0.92 -13.12
N SER A 36 11.54 0.38 -13.00
CA SER A 36 10.54 1.44 -12.99
C SER A 36 9.91 1.62 -14.37
N THR A 37 10.07 0.65 -15.26
CA THR A 37 9.41 0.55 -16.56
C THR A 37 8.22 -0.40 -16.52
N GLU A 38 7.46 -0.43 -15.42
CA GLU A 38 6.01 -0.54 -15.61
C GLU A 38 5.58 0.76 -16.29
N ALA A 39 5.63 0.75 -17.63
CA ALA A 39 4.95 1.75 -18.44
C ALA A 39 3.59 1.99 -17.80
N VAL A 40 3.24 3.24 -17.51
CA VAL A 40 1.93 3.63 -16.95
C VAL A 40 0.86 3.14 -17.92
N THR A 41 0.48 1.88 -17.77
CA THR A 41 -0.58 1.18 -18.50
C THR A 41 -1.87 1.64 -17.84
N GLY A 42 -2.17 2.92 -17.99
CA GLY A 42 -3.19 3.56 -17.15
C GLY A 42 -3.43 5.04 -17.41
N LEU A 43 -2.65 5.69 -18.30
CA LEU A 43 -3.00 7.06 -18.69
C LEU A 43 -4.17 7.01 -19.69
N LEU A 44 -5.35 7.34 -19.20
CA LEU A 44 -6.53 7.56 -20.01
C LEU A 44 -6.53 9.01 -20.51
N ARG A 45 -6.92 9.22 -21.77
CA ARG A 45 -7.20 10.56 -22.32
C ARG A 45 -8.59 10.61 -22.90
N THR A 46 -9.08 11.83 -23.12
CA THR A 46 -10.30 12.05 -23.90
C THR A 46 -9.98 12.18 -25.38
N ASP A 47 -10.86 11.64 -26.21
CA ASP A 47 -10.89 11.86 -27.65
C ASP A 47 -12.32 12.19 -28.07
N SER A 48 -12.60 13.48 -28.26
CA SER A 48 -13.97 14.00 -28.38
C SER A 48 -14.86 13.48 -27.22
N ARG A 49 -15.88 12.68 -27.51
CA ARG A 49 -16.82 12.08 -26.53
C ARG A 49 -16.33 10.76 -25.91
N TRP A 50 -15.15 10.27 -26.27
CA TRP A 50 -14.64 8.97 -25.86
C TRP A 50 -13.51 9.08 -24.83
N ILE A 51 -13.42 8.08 -23.96
CA ILE A 51 -12.22 7.82 -23.16
C ILE A 51 -11.40 6.81 -23.96
N VAL A 52 -10.12 7.07 -24.15
CA VAL A 52 -9.20 6.19 -24.87
C VAL A 52 -7.95 5.92 -24.06
N GLY A 53 -7.37 4.72 -24.23
CA GLY A 53 -6.08 4.35 -23.68
C GLY A 53 -4.91 5.00 -24.44
N GLN A 54 -3.68 4.73 -23.99
CA GLN A 54 -2.48 5.21 -24.67
C GLN A 54 -2.32 4.66 -26.09
N ASP A 55 -2.84 3.46 -26.33
CA ASP A 55 -2.91 2.78 -27.62
C ASP A 55 -3.99 3.35 -28.56
N GLY A 56 -4.77 4.35 -28.11
CA GLY A 56 -5.89 4.92 -28.84
C GLY A 56 -7.16 4.08 -28.83
N ARG A 57 -7.16 2.91 -28.16
CA ARG A 57 -8.36 2.06 -28.05
C ARG A 57 -9.36 2.70 -27.12
N ARG A 58 -10.65 2.58 -27.46
CA ARG A 58 -11.74 3.13 -26.67
C ARG A 58 -11.93 2.30 -25.39
N VAL A 59 -12.00 3.00 -24.26
CA VAL A 59 -12.31 2.43 -22.95
C VAL A 59 -13.73 2.81 -22.54
N LYS A 60 -14.50 1.83 -22.05
CA LYS A 60 -15.76 2.08 -21.36
C LYS A 60 -15.61 1.73 -19.89
N LEU A 61 -15.74 2.73 -19.03
CA LEU A 61 -15.72 2.56 -17.58
C LEU A 61 -17.06 1.99 -17.12
N ALA A 62 -17.03 0.77 -16.61
CA ALA A 62 -18.11 0.11 -15.91
C ALA A 62 -17.71 0.01 -14.44
N CYS A 63 -18.08 1.01 -13.64
CA CYS A 63 -17.61 1.13 -12.27
C CYS A 63 -18.67 0.75 -11.24
N VAL A 64 -18.22 0.21 -10.11
CA VAL A 64 -18.97 0.27 -8.85
C VAL A 64 -18.64 1.53 -8.08
N ASN A 65 -19.52 1.96 -7.18
CA ASN A 65 -19.21 2.97 -6.20
C ASN A 65 -18.85 2.29 -4.87
N TRP A 66 -17.66 2.55 -4.32
CA TRP A 66 -17.25 2.03 -3.02
C TRP A 66 -17.06 3.20 -2.04
N VAL A 67 -17.82 3.16 -0.96
CA VAL A 67 -17.85 4.21 0.06
C VAL A 67 -16.64 4.10 0.99
N SER A 68 -15.98 5.23 1.23
CA SER A 68 -14.82 5.42 2.12
C SER A 68 -14.79 6.82 2.78
N HIS A 69 -15.80 7.65 2.53
CA HIS A 69 -15.86 9.04 3.01
C HIS A 69 -16.57 9.21 4.37
N LEU A 70 -16.98 8.12 5.01
CA LEU A 70 -17.71 8.13 6.29
C LEU A 70 -16.79 8.53 7.45
N GLU A 71 -17.38 8.65 8.64
CA GLU A 71 -16.76 9.20 9.85
C GLU A 71 -15.47 8.48 10.26
N VAL A 72 -15.39 7.16 10.03
CA VAL A 72 -14.19 6.37 10.33
C VAL A 72 -13.08 6.51 9.27
N ALA A 73 -13.37 7.13 8.13
CA ALA A 73 -12.46 7.40 7.00
C ALA A 73 -11.73 6.16 6.45
N VAL A 74 -12.43 5.02 6.40
CA VAL A 74 -11.95 3.76 5.81
C VAL A 74 -13.04 3.21 4.89
N ALA A 75 -12.64 2.43 3.87
CA ALA A 75 -13.58 1.80 2.97
C ALA A 75 -14.55 0.88 3.73
N GLU A 76 -15.82 0.90 3.32
CA GLU A 76 -16.85 0.06 3.92
C GLU A 76 -16.61 -1.43 3.66
N GLY A 77 -17.02 -2.27 4.61
CA GLY A 77 -16.94 -3.74 4.47
C GLY A 77 -15.60 -4.37 4.84
N LEU A 78 -14.56 -3.61 5.18
CA LEU A 78 -13.25 -4.16 5.57
C LEU A 78 -13.28 -4.96 6.89
N SER A 79 -14.31 -4.77 7.71
CA SER A 79 -14.56 -5.62 8.89
C SER A 79 -15.17 -6.98 8.54
N LYS A 80 -15.64 -7.16 7.30
CA LYS A 80 -16.34 -8.37 6.84
C LYS A 80 -15.51 -9.18 5.86
N LYS A 81 -14.71 -8.53 5.01
CA LYS A 81 -13.92 -9.17 3.96
C LYS A 81 -12.57 -8.47 3.74
N PRO A 82 -11.53 -9.22 3.35
CA PRO A 82 -10.28 -8.65 2.87
C PRO A 82 -10.49 -7.69 1.68
N VAL A 83 -9.70 -6.61 1.59
CA VAL A 83 -9.77 -5.67 0.43
C VAL A 83 -9.56 -6.41 -0.89
N ASP A 84 -8.68 -7.42 -0.90
CA ASP A 84 -8.36 -8.20 -2.09
C ASP A 84 -9.53 -9.09 -2.52
N GLU A 85 -10.21 -9.75 -1.59
CA GLU A 85 -11.42 -10.54 -1.88
C GLU A 85 -12.54 -9.67 -2.45
N ILE A 86 -12.79 -8.49 -1.87
CA ILE A 86 -13.80 -7.55 -2.40
C ILE A 86 -13.42 -7.10 -3.81
N SER A 87 -12.14 -6.75 -4.04
CA SER A 87 -11.64 -6.30 -5.34
C SER A 87 -11.74 -7.40 -6.41
N LYS A 88 -11.42 -8.64 -6.06
CA LYS A 88 -11.62 -9.83 -6.91
C LYS A 88 -13.10 -10.05 -7.22
N GLY A 89 -13.98 -9.87 -6.22
CA GLY A 89 -15.42 -9.94 -6.39
C GLY A 89 -15.93 -8.92 -7.42
N ILE A 90 -15.55 -7.65 -7.27
CA ILE A 90 -15.88 -6.57 -8.22
C ILE A 90 -15.45 -6.93 -9.64
N LYS A 91 -14.20 -7.40 -9.79
CA LYS A 91 -13.65 -7.88 -11.06
C LYS A 91 -14.47 -9.03 -11.65
N SER A 92 -14.81 -10.03 -10.84
CA SER A 92 -15.55 -11.22 -11.27
C SER A 92 -16.97 -10.91 -11.75
N MET A 93 -17.57 -9.81 -11.27
CA MET A 93 -18.87 -9.32 -11.72
C MET A 93 -18.80 -8.53 -13.05
N GLY A 94 -17.61 -8.33 -13.61
CA GLY A 94 -17.41 -7.62 -14.89
C GLY A 94 -17.20 -6.12 -14.78
N PHE A 95 -17.02 -5.57 -13.57
CA PHE A 95 -16.65 -4.17 -13.39
C PHE A 95 -15.14 -3.99 -13.58
N ASN A 96 -14.75 -2.89 -14.24
CA ASN A 96 -13.35 -2.57 -14.53
C ASN A 96 -12.83 -1.33 -13.79
N CYS A 97 -13.65 -0.73 -12.92
CA CYS A 97 -13.24 0.42 -12.11
C CYS A 97 -14.04 0.51 -10.81
N VAL A 98 -13.48 1.26 -9.86
CA VAL A 98 -14.12 1.61 -8.59
C VAL A 98 -14.09 3.12 -8.46
N ARG A 99 -15.27 3.73 -8.31
CA ARG A 99 -15.40 5.10 -7.80
C ARG A 99 -15.29 5.05 -6.28
N LEU A 100 -14.07 5.22 -5.77
CA LEU A 100 -13.80 5.27 -4.34
C LEU A 100 -14.05 6.69 -3.83
N THR A 101 -15.00 6.87 -2.92
CA THR A 101 -15.31 8.21 -2.38
C THR A 101 -14.23 8.67 -1.40
N TRP A 102 -13.79 9.92 -1.51
CA TRP A 102 -12.71 10.47 -0.69
C TRP A 102 -13.21 11.14 0.62
N PRO A 103 -12.65 10.83 1.80
CA PRO A 103 -12.90 11.57 3.04
C PRO A 103 -12.15 12.91 3.04
N THR A 104 -12.80 14.02 2.70
CA THR A 104 -12.14 15.33 2.53
C THR A 104 -11.32 15.79 3.74
N LEU A 105 -11.82 15.57 4.97
CA LEU A 105 -11.10 15.94 6.18
C LEU A 105 -9.78 15.17 6.37
N LEU A 106 -9.63 14.00 5.75
CA LEU A 106 -8.38 13.24 5.78
C LEU A 106 -7.23 13.98 5.08
N ALA A 107 -7.54 14.85 4.12
CA ALA A 107 -6.54 15.65 3.39
C ALA A 107 -6.17 16.97 4.08
N THR A 108 -7.00 17.45 5.01
CA THR A 108 -6.87 18.81 5.57
C THR A 108 -6.67 18.82 7.09
N ASN A 109 -6.80 17.68 7.76
CA ASN A 109 -6.64 17.56 9.21
C ASN A 109 -5.58 16.51 9.55
N ASP A 110 -4.37 16.96 9.82
CA ASP A 110 -3.23 16.10 10.16
C ASP A 110 -3.48 15.28 11.44
N SER A 111 -4.23 15.83 12.39
CA SER A 111 -4.59 15.11 13.61
C SER A 111 -5.52 13.94 13.31
N LEU A 112 -6.45 14.10 12.36
CA LEU A 112 -7.29 13.00 11.88
C LEU A 112 -6.47 12.00 11.06
N ALA A 113 -5.67 12.49 10.09
CA ALA A 113 -4.89 11.65 9.19
C ALA A 113 -3.89 10.73 9.90
N SER A 114 -3.36 11.17 11.04
CA SER A 114 -2.42 10.43 11.87
C SER A 114 -3.07 9.44 12.84
N LEU A 115 -4.40 9.46 13.03
CA LEU A 115 -5.08 8.42 13.82
C LEU A 115 -4.95 7.07 13.13
N THR A 116 -4.76 6.02 13.91
CA THR A 116 -4.85 4.67 13.36
C THR A 116 -6.30 4.29 13.07
N VAL A 117 -6.52 3.36 12.13
CA VAL A 117 -7.84 2.77 11.87
C VAL A 117 -8.48 2.27 13.16
N ARG A 118 -7.74 1.50 13.97
CA ARG A 118 -8.20 1.05 15.29
C ARG A 118 -8.67 2.21 16.17
N SER A 119 -7.86 3.25 16.31
CA SER A 119 -8.17 4.40 17.17
C SER A 119 -9.42 5.13 16.69
N SER A 120 -9.57 5.30 15.37
CA SER A 120 -10.77 5.87 14.75
C SER A 120 -12.03 5.06 15.12
N PHE A 121 -12.00 3.75 14.91
CA PHE A 121 -13.13 2.87 15.22
C PHE A 121 -13.48 2.85 16.72
N LEU A 122 -12.47 2.84 17.61
CA LEU A 122 -12.67 2.91 19.05
C LEU A 122 -13.37 4.22 19.49
N ARG A 123 -13.04 5.36 18.86
CA ARG A 123 -13.70 6.65 19.14
C ARG A 123 -15.20 6.63 18.84
N PHE A 124 -15.63 5.81 17.89
CA PHE A 124 -17.05 5.61 17.55
C PHE A 124 -17.68 4.39 18.22
N GLY A 125 -16.99 3.73 19.17
CA GLY A 125 -17.51 2.55 19.88
C GLY A 125 -17.60 1.28 19.02
N LEU A 126 -16.91 1.22 17.88
CA LEU A 126 -17.02 0.13 16.90
C LEU A 126 -16.08 -1.04 17.21
N LEU A 127 -16.17 -1.60 18.42
CA LEU A 127 -15.27 -2.64 18.92
C LEU A 127 -15.28 -3.92 18.06
N GLU A 128 -16.47 -4.39 17.68
CA GLU A 128 -16.60 -5.60 16.84
C GLU A 128 -15.98 -5.39 15.46
N SER A 129 -16.13 -4.18 14.90
CA SER A 129 -15.55 -3.86 13.61
C SER A 129 -14.03 -3.78 13.68
N VAL A 130 -13.42 -3.35 14.78
CA VAL A 130 -11.96 -3.47 14.99
C VAL A 130 -11.53 -4.92 14.91
N ALA A 131 -12.22 -5.83 15.61
CA ALA A 131 -11.92 -7.26 15.56
C ALA A 131 -12.08 -7.81 14.13
N GLY A 132 -13.15 -7.41 13.43
CA GLY A 132 -13.38 -7.79 12.04
C GLY A 132 -12.28 -7.30 11.09
N VAL A 133 -11.82 -6.06 11.22
CA VAL A 133 -10.73 -5.50 10.40
C VAL A 133 -9.41 -6.19 10.77
N GLN A 134 -9.15 -6.47 12.05
CA GLN A 134 -7.97 -7.24 12.48
C GLN A 134 -7.92 -8.63 11.82
N THR A 135 -9.06 -9.33 11.78
CA THR A 135 -9.15 -10.68 11.21
C THR A 135 -9.01 -10.65 9.69
N ASN A 136 -9.70 -9.73 9.02
CA ASN A 136 -9.79 -9.73 7.55
C ASN A 136 -8.68 -8.91 6.87
N ASN A 137 -8.16 -7.89 7.54
CA ASN A 137 -7.20 -6.92 7.01
C ASN A 137 -6.14 -6.54 8.07
N PRO A 138 -5.36 -7.51 8.60
CA PRO A 138 -4.43 -7.28 9.69
C PRO A 138 -3.33 -6.26 9.38
N SER A 139 -2.98 -6.08 8.10
CA SER A 139 -2.00 -5.08 7.65
C SER A 139 -2.54 -3.65 7.63
N ILE A 140 -3.86 -3.45 7.78
CA ILE A 140 -4.52 -2.14 7.67
C ILE A 140 -4.94 -1.59 9.04
N VAL A 141 -5.36 -2.46 9.97
CA VAL A 141 -6.02 -2.08 11.23
C VAL A 141 -5.23 -1.12 12.12
N ASP A 142 -3.90 -1.15 12.07
CA ASP A 142 -3.02 -0.29 12.87
C ASP A 142 -2.31 0.80 12.04
N LEU A 143 -2.63 0.93 10.75
CA LEU A 143 -2.11 2.02 9.93
C LEU A 143 -2.81 3.34 10.24
N PRO A 144 -2.11 4.49 10.09
CA PRO A 144 -2.74 5.80 10.01
C PRO A 144 -3.82 5.83 8.92
N LEU A 145 -4.93 6.54 9.16
CA LEU A 145 -6.08 6.60 8.25
C LEU A 145 -5.69 6.96 6.81
N LEU A 146 -4.75 7.90 6.63
CA LEU A 146 -4.25 8.27 5.30
C LEU A 146 -3.53 7.10 4.62
N GLN A 147 -2.69 6.39 5.36
CA GLN A 147 -1.95 5.23 4.85
C GLN A 147 -2.89 4.05 4.58
N ALA A 148 -3.91 3.85 5.42
CA ALA A 148 -4.94 2.83 5.20
C ALA A 148 -5.76 3.09 3.92
N PHE A 149 -6.10 4.36 3.66
CA PHE A 149 -6.76 4.75 2.42
C PHE A 149 -5.87 4.47 1.20
N GLN A 150 -4.60 4.89 1.24
CA GLN A 150 -3.62 4.64 0.17
C GLN A 150 -3.38 3.14 -0.06
N ALA A 151 -3.22 2.36 1.00
CA ALA A 151 -3.03 0.91 0.91
C ALA A 151 -4.25 0.25 0.25
N SER A 152 -5.46 0.64 0.64
CA SER A 152 -6.69 0.13 0.01
C SER A 152 -6.75 0.47 -1.47
N GLN A 153 -6.39 1.70 -1.86
CA GLN A 153 -6.31 2.11 -3.27
C GLN A 153 -5.33 1.27 -4.08
N LEU A 154 -4.13 1.04 -3.56
CA LEU A 154 -3.10 0.24 -4.23
C LEU A 154 -3.57 -1.21 -4.45
N ILE A 155 -4.22 -1.80 -3.45
CA ILE A 155 -4.79 -3.14 -3.57
C ILE A 155 -5.88 -3.15 -4.66
N ILE A 156 -6.83 -2.21 -4.64
CA ILE A 156 -7.91 -2.12 -5.64
C ILE A 156 -7.32 -2.00 -7.06
N ILE A 157 -6.33 -1.13 -7.23
CA ILE A 157 -5.64 -0.89 -8.50
C ILE A 157 -5.02 -2.19 -9.05
N SER A 158 -4.37 -2.99 -8.19
CA SER A 158 -3.72 -4.24 -8.61
C SER A 158 -4.67 -5.25 -9.27
N TYR A 159 -5.98 -5.18 -8.98
CA TYR A 159 -6.98 -6.08 -9.56
C TYR A 159 -7.65 -5.54 -10.82
N LEU A 160 -7.85 -4.21 -10.90
CA LEU A 160 -8.72 -3.58 -11.90
C LEU A 160 -7.98 -2.91 -13.06
N ILE A 161 -6.73 -2.48 -12.89
CA ILE A 161 -5.91 -1.92 -13.99
C ILE A 161 -5.63 -2.93 -15.13
N PRO A 162 -5.42 -4.24 -14.89
CA PRO A 162 -5.15 -5.20 -15.96
C PRO A 162 -6.31 -5.42 -16.97
N LEU A 163 -7.44 -4.71 -16.85
CA LEU A 163 -8.67 -4.97 -17.58
C LEU A 163 -9.18 -3.80 -18.43
N LEU A 164 -8.34 -2.87 -18.89
CA LEU A 164 -8.75 -2.06 -20.04
C LEU A 164 -8.77 -2.98 -21.27
N PRO A 165 -9.95 -3.43 -21.76
CA PRO A 165 -10.02 -4.47 -22.78
C PRO A 165 -9.54 -3.91 -24.11
N ASN A 166 -8.87 -4.77 -24.88
CA ASN A 166 -8.35 -4.50 -26.23
C ASN A 166 -9.42 -4.62 -27.34
N ASP A 167 -10.70 -4.52 -26.98
CA ASP A 167 -11.83 -4.79 -27.89
C ASP A 167 -12.43 -3.50 -28.48
#